data_AF-A0A0S8ETG3-F1
#
_entry.id   AF-A0A0S8ETG3-F1
#
_cell.length_a   1.000
_cell.length_b   1.000
_cell.length_c   1.000
_cell.angle_alpha   90.00
_cell.angle_beta   90.00
_cell.angle_gamma   90.00
#
_symmetry.space_group_name_H-M   'P 1'
#
loop_
_entity.id
_entity.type
_entity.pdbx_description
1 polymer ?
#
loop_
_entity_poly.entity_id
_entity_poly.type
_entity_poly.pdbx_seq_one_letter_code
_entity_poly.pdbx_strand_id
1 'polypeptide(L)'
;MSIADRYIEYRQRGHSATSAYHFAATPPIDPLEWEECNGMLIAKWEENGFEVEAAVLPDDHPDTSWLGEFTGRWQPGAVRHSDGVRLFPWFMPATTYDDHFRALRQMNYRRHEADCLARQYVQRDYARAASMGDDWGFIGIEVTVSVIGVILGRNSLWGIESDAGEGYFTETARNIAVDAIEEAKERREEICGELCAKNRPQLDS
;
A
#
# COMPACT_ATOMS: atom_id res chain seq x y z
N MET A 1 -12.38 20.28 -13.04
CA MET A 1 -13.74 19.83 -12.65
C MET A 1 -14.00 20.33 -11.24
N SER A 2 -15.15 20.94 -10.93
CA SER A 2 -15.40 21.49 -9.59
C SER A 2 -15.66 20.37 -8.56
N ILE A 3 -15.53 20.67 -7.27
CA ILE A 3 -15.93 19.75 -6.18
C ILE A 3 -17.40 19.31 -6.36
N ALA A 4 -18.28 20.23 -6.78
CA ALA A 4 -19.69 19.93 -7.00
C ALA A 4 -19.90 18.93 -8.14
N ASP A 5 -19.19 19.09 -9.26
CA ASP A 5 -19.28 18.17 -10.40
C ASP A 5 -18.80 16.75 -10.02
N ARG A 6 -17.66 16.67 -9.32
CA ARG A 6 -17.12 15.38 -8.82
C ARG A 6 -18.07 14.72 -7.82
N TYR A 7 -18.68 15.51 -6.94
CA TYR A 7 -19.66 14.99 -5.99
C TYR A 7 -20.85 14.36 -6.70
N ILE A 8 -21.40 15.04 -7.71
CA ILE A 8 -22.51 14.52 -8.52
C ILE A 8 -22.09 13.21 -9.21
N GLU A 9 -20.91 13.18 -9.80
CA GLU A 9 -20.37 11.98 -10.45
C GLU A 9 -20.26 10.78 -9.48
N TYR A 10 -19.65 10.96 -8.31
CA TYR A 10 -19.53 9.89 -7.32
C TYR A 10 -20.88 9.44 -6.75
N ARG A 11 -21.85 10.36 -6.62
CA ARG A 11 -23.22 9.99 -6.25
C ARG A 11 -23.88 9.13 -7.33
N GLN A 12 -23.67 9.43 -8.60
CA GLN A 12 -24.18 8.63 -9.72
C GLN A 12 -23.55 7.23 -9.78
N ARG A 13 -22.30 7.09 -9.34
CA ARG A 13 -21.60 5.79 -9.18
C ARG A 13 -22.04 4.99 -7.94
N GLY A 14 -23.00 5.50 -7.16
CA GLY A 14 -23.60 4.78 -6.03
C GLY A 14 -22.91 4.97 -4.67
N HIS A 15 -21.89 5.84 -4.57
CA HIS A 15 -21.25 6.14 -3.30
C HIS A 15 -22.22 6.85 -2.34
N SER A 16 -22.11 6.60 -1.03
CA SER A 16 -22.85 7.34 0.00
C SER A 16 -22.55 8.84 -0.05
N ALA A 17 -23.42 9.71 0.46
CA ALA A 17 -23.20 11.16 0.41
C ALA A 17 -21.87 11.56 1.08
N THR A 18 -21.57 10.96 2.23
CA THR A 18 -20.31 11.18 2.94
C THR A 18 -19.10 10.73 2.11
N SER A 19 -19.13 9.51 1.54
CA SER A 19 -18.02 9.00 0.74
C SER A 19 -17.84 9.82 -0.54
N ALA A 20 -18.94 10.15 -1.22
CA ALA A 20 -18.93 10.96 -2.43
C ALA A 20 -18.37 12.36 -2.16
N TYR A 21 -18.73 12.99 -1.04
CA TYR A 21 -18.16 14.28 -0.66
C TYR A 21 -16.67 14.15 -0.35
N HIS A 22 -16.26 13.12 0.38
CA HIS A 22 -14.85 12.85 0.66
C HIS A 22 -14.04 12.75 -0.64
N PHE A 23 -14.43 11.86 -1.57
CA PHE A 23 -13.77 11.73 -2.88
C PHE A 23 -13.81 13.01 -3.71
N ALA A 24 -14.91 13.76 -3.63
CA ALA A 24 -15.09 15.01 -4.34
C ALA A 24 -14.36 16.19 -3.70
N ALA A 25 -13.92 16.10 -2.45
CA ALA A 25 -13.16 17.12 -1.75
C ALA A 25 -11.65 16.86 -1.86
N THR A 26 -11.22 15.59 -1.93
CA THR A 26 -9.83 15.22 -2.19
C THR A 26 -9.42 15.75 -3.57
N PRO A 27 -8.40 16.61 -3.69
CA PRO A 27 -7.90 17.05 -4.99
C PRO A 27 -7.57 15.83 -5.86
N PRO A 28 -7.81 15.89 -7.19
CA PRO A 28 -7.33 14.82 -8.06
C PRO A 28 -5.81 14.78 -7.90
N ILE A 29 -5.27 13.62 -7.58
CA ILE A 29 -3.83 13.42 -7.56
C ILE A 29 -3.40 13.35 -9.02
N ASP A 30 -2.43 14.20 -9.40
CA ASP A 30 -1.88 14.15 -10.74
C ASP A 30 -1.26 12.77 -10.97
N PRO A 31 -1.70 12.03 -12.00
CA PRO A 31 -1.22 10.69 -12.25
C PRO A 31 0.29 10.72 -12.48
N LEU A 32 0.98 9.70 -11.99
CA LEU A 32 2.38 9.47 -12.31
C LEU A 32 2.48 8.57 -13.54
N GLU A 33 3.44 8.87 -14.41
CA GLU A 33 3.81 7.99 -15.50
C GLU A 33 4.72 6.90 -14.92
N TRP A 34 4.22 5.67 -14.86
CA TRP A 34 4.95 4.49 -14.41
C TRP A 34 5.59 3.79 -15.61
N GLU A 35 6.90 3.59 -15.54
CA GLU A 35 7.68 2.88 -16.56
C GLU A 35 8.26 1.60 -15.97
N GLU A 36 8.22 0.51 -16.73
CA GLU A 36 8.88 -0.73 -16.34
C GLU A 36 10.39 -0.66 -16.65
N CYS A 37 11.23 -0.83 -15.64
CA CYS A 37 12.68 -0.84 -15.76
C CYS A 37 13.25 -2.02 -14.97
N ASN A 38 13.88 -2.98 -15.66
CA ASN A 38 14.45 -4.19 -15.07
C ASN A 38 13.45 -5.00 -14.21
N GLY A 39 12.17 -5.04 -14.60
CA GLY A 39 11.12 -5.76 -13.87
C GLY A 39 10.59 -5.02 -12.63
N MET A 40 10.93 -3.74 -12.46
CA MET A 40 10.39 -2.86 -11.43
C MET A 40 9.60 -1.73 -12.10
N LEU A 41 8.49 -1.31 -11.50
CA LEU A 41 7.77 -0.11 -11.93
C LEU A 41 8.42 1.11 -11.27
N ILE A 42 8.78 2.10 -12.08
CA ILE A 42 9.43 3.34 -11.62
C ILE A 42 8.63 4.53 -12.14
N ALA A 43 8.40 5.50 -11.26
CA ALA A 43 7.84 6.80 -11.63
C ALA A 43 8.80 7.91 -11.22
N LYS A 44 8.93 8.93 -12.07
CA LYS A 44 9.82 10.08 -11.84
C LYS A 44 9.06 11.38 -11.99
N TRP A 45 9.31 12.35 -11.12
CA TRP A 45 8.78 13.70 -11.23
C TRP A 45 9.69 14.72 -10.55
N GLU A 46 9.41 16.00 -10.78
CA GLU A 46 10.08 17.09 -10.09
C GLU A 46 9.11 17.74 -9.09
N GLU A 47 9.59 18.02 -7.88
CA GLU A 47 8.79 18.67 -6.85
C GLU A 47 9.67 19.58 -5.98
N ASN A 48 9.30 20.86 -5.87
CA ASN A 48 10.04 21.86 -5.07
C ASN A 48 11.54 21.97 -5.42
N GLY A 49 11.90 21.73 -6.69
CA GLY A 49 13.28 21.73 -7.17
C GLY A 49 14.10 20.49 -6.78
N PHE A 50 13.43 19.42 -6.36
CA PHE A 50 14.02 18.10 -6.15
C PHE A 50 13.58 17.15 -7.27
N GLU A 51 14.49 16.26 -7.65
CA GLU A 51 14.20 15.07 -8.46
C GLU A 51 13.64 14.00 -7.53
N VAL A 52 12.45 13.48 -7.82
CA VAL A 52 11.80 12.44 -7.02
C VAL A 52 11.62 11.19 -7.87
N GLU A 53 12.02 10.04 -7.32
CA GLU A 53 11.86 8.74 -7.94
C GLU A 53 11.11 7.82 -6.98
N ALA A 54 10.00 7.25 -7.44
CA ALA A 54 9.29 6.17 -6.75
C ALA A 54 9.57 4.85 -7.47
N ALA A 55 9.89 3.80 -6.71
CA ALA A 55 10.09 2.46 -7.21
C ALA A 55 9.18 1.46 -6.50
N VAL A 56 8.52 0.59 -7.27
CA VAL A 56 7.79 -0.57 -6.76
C VAL A 56 8.76 -1.74 -6.63
N LEU A 57 8.91 -2.26 -5.42
CA LEU A 57 9.86 -3.32 -5.07
C LEU A 57 9.11 -4.54 -4.52
N PRO A 58 9.56 -5.78 -4.75
CA PRO A 58 8.99 -6.96 -4.12
C PRO A 58 9.21 -6.91 -2.59
N ASP A 59 8.20 -7.29 -1.82
CA ASP A 59 8.31 -7.48 -0.37
C ASP A 59 8.63 -8.95 -0.09
N ASP A 60 9.88 -9.23 0.27
CA ASP A 60 10.36 -10.59 0.56
C ASP A 60 9.94 -11.09 1.96
N HIS A 61 9.43 -10.20 2.82
CA HIS A 61 9.09 -10.49 4.21
C HIS A 61 7.72 -9.92 4.62
N PRO A 62 6.64 -10.20 3.87
CA PRO A 62 5.36 -9.61 4.17
C PRO A 62 4.73 -10.20 5.43
N ASP A 63 4.07 -9.35 6.21
CA ASP A 63 3.21 -9.80 7.31
C ASP A 63 1.87 -10.31 6.76
N THR A 64 1.72 -11.63 6.74
CA THR A 64 0.49 -12.30 6.28
C THR A 64 -0.40 -12.76 7.43
N SER A 65 -0.09 -12.37 8.67
CA SER A 65 -0.81 -12.84 9.86
C SER A 65 -2.29 -12.47 9.87
N TRP A 66 -2.66 -11.37 9.20
CA TRP A 66 -4.05 -10.93 9.04
C TRP A 66 -4.88 -11.81 8.10
N LEU A 67 -4.24 -12.56 7.21
CA LEU A 67 -4.89 -13.44 6.25
C LEU A 67 -5.04 -14.86 6.82
N GLY A 68 -3.97 -15.36 7.46
CA GLY A 68 -3.91 -16.68 8.06
C GLY A 68 -2.60 -17.40 7.78
N GLU A 69 -2.49 -18.64 8.24
CA GLU A 69 -1.25 -19.41 8.18
C GLU A 69 -1.47 -20.84 7.70
N PHE A 70 -0.53 -21.35 6.90
CA PHE A 70 -0.48 -22.75 6.49
C PHE A 70 0.23 -23.60 7.56
N THR A 71 -0.41 -24.69 7.99
CA THR A 71 0.05 -25.52 9.11
C THR A 71 0.00 -27.02 8.81
N GLY A 72 1.01 -27.75 9.31
CA GLY A 72 1.10 -29.21 9.18
C GLY A 72 0.05 -29.98 9.98
N ARG A 73 -0.69 -29.32 10.89
CA ARG A 73 -1.61 -29.96 11.83
C ARG A 73 -3.01 -29.41 11.68
N TRP A 74 -3.98 -30.31 11.64
CA TRP A 74 -5.38 -29.92 11.71
C TRP A 74 -5.68 -29.26 13.06
N GLN A 75 -6.49 -28.21 13.02
CA GLN A 75 -7.00 -27.48 14.18
C GLN A 75 -8.45 -27.07 13.91
N PRO A 76 -9.29 -26.86 14.95
CA PRO A 76 -10.65 -26.37 14.77
C PRO A 76 -10.67 -25.06 13.95
N GLY A 77 -11.48 -25.01 12.89
CA GLY A 77 -11.55 -23.88 11.96
C GLY A 77 -10.61 -23.97 10.75
N ALA A 78 -9.69 -24.95 10.73
CA ALA A 78 -8.78 -25.12 9.59
C ALA A 78 -9.51 -25.60 8.32
N VAL A 79 -9.11 -25.03 7.19
CA VAL A 79 -9.52 -25.42 5.83
C VAL A 79 -8.50 -26.40 5.27
N ARG A 80 -8.96 -27.48 4.63
CA ARG A 80 -8.04 -28.44 3.98
C ARG A 80 -7.47 -27.82 2.72
N HIS A 81 -6.14 -27.78 2.63
CA HIS A 81 -5.41 -27.44 1.41
C HIS A 81 -5.11 -28.74 0.66
N SER A 82 -5.63 -28.89 -0.56
CA SER A 82 -5.43 -30.08 -1.38
C SER A 82 -4.53 -29.86 -2.59
N ASP A 83 -4.35 -28.61 -3.03
CA ASP A 83 -3.82 -28.29 -4.35
C ASP A 83 -2.98 -27.00 -4.31
N GLY A 84 -1.77 -27.00 -4.87
CA GLY A 84 -0.95 -25.80 -5.06
C GLY A 84 0.51 -25.95 -4.60
N VAL A 85 1.21 -24.82 -4.52
CA VAL A 85 2.64 -24.74 -4.17
C VAL A 85 2.91 -24.77 -2.66
N ARG A 86 1.88 -24.78 -1.80
CA ARG A 86 2.06 -24.72 -0.35
C ARG A 86 2.39 -26.09 0.21
N LEU A 87 3.38 -26.11 1.10
CA LEU A 87 3.90 -27.35 1.70
C LEU A 87 2.95 -27.98 2.72
N PHE A 88 2.08 -27.19 3.35
CA PHE A 88 1.27 -27.66 4.47
C PHE A 88 -0.20 -27.90 4.08
N PRO A 89 -0.82 -29.01 4.55
CA PRO A 89 -2.13 -29.47 4.10
C PRO A 89 -3.33 -28.77 4.76
N TRP A 90 -3.09 -27.84 5.69
CA TRP A 90 -4.16 -27.13 6.39
C TRP A 90 -3.89 -25.62 6.37
N PHE A 91 -4.91 -24.83 6.10
CA PHE A 91 -4.89 -23.38 6.22
C PHE A 91 -5.73 -22.97 7.43
N MET A 92 -5.13 -22.21 8.35
CA MET A 92 -5.82 -21.59 9.47
C MET A 92 -6.09 -20.12 9.12
N PRO A 93 -7.34 -19.74 8.81
CA PRO A 93 -7.65 -18.34 8.56
C PRO A 93 -7.46 -17.52 9.84
N ALA A 94 -7.03 -16.26 9.70
CA ALA A 94 -6.89 -15.35 10.84
C ALA A 94 -8.24 -15.09 11.53
N THR A 95 -9.33 -15.03 10.74
CA THR A 95 -10.71 -15.00 11.25
C THR A 95 -11.41 -16.31 10.89
N THR A 96 -11.81 -17.08 11.90
CA THR A 96 -12.42 -18.38 11.67
C THR A 96 -13.88 -18.26 11.20
N TYR A 97 -14.44 -19.36 10.70
CA TYR A 97 -15.87 -19.45 10.39
C TYR A 97 -16.75 -19.03 11.58
N ASP A 98 -16.42 -19.50 12.79
CA ASP A 98 -17.21 -19.21 13.99
C ASP A 98 -17.16 -17.73 14.35
N ASP A 99 -16.02 -17.06 14.12
CA ASP A 99 -15.86 -15.63 14.36
C ASP A 99 -16.64 -14.79 13.34
N HIS A 100 -16.52 -15.10 12.05
CA HIS A 100 -17.34 -14.46 11.01
C HIS A 100 -18.84 -14.67 11.27
N PHE A 101 -19.25 -15.90 11.57
CA PHE A 101 -20.65 -16.21 11.85
C PHE A 101 -21.16 -15.42 13.05
N ARG A 102 -20.40 -15.37 14.16
CA ARG A 102 -20.74 -14.59 15.35
C ARG A 102 -20.87 -13.11 15.04
N ALA A 103 -19.92 -12.52 14.31
CA ALA A 103 -19.94 -11.12 13.91
C ALA A 103 -21.15 -10.79 13.02
N LEU A 104 -21.44 -11.61 12.02
CA LEU A 104 -22.60 -11.44 11.13
C LEU A 104 -23.93 -11.53 11.90
N ARG A 105 -24.01 -12.43 12.89
CA ARG A 105 -25.17 -12.52 13.78
C ARG A 105 -25.36 -11.27 14.63
N GLN A 106 -24.29 -10.62 15.07
CA GLN A 106 -24.35 -9.33 15.78
C GLN A 106 -24.80 -8.18 14.86
N MET A 107 -24.52 -8.27 13.57
CA MET A 107 -25.02 -7.35 12.53
C MET A 107 -26.45 -7.64 12.06
N ASN A 108 -27.19 -8.50 12.79
CA ASN A 108 -28.59 -8.88 12.52
C ASN A 108 -28.86 -9.68 11.23
N TYR A 109 -27.84 -10.25 10.59
CA TYR A 109 -28.03 -11.18 9.47
C TYR A 109 -28.82 -12.41 9.91
N ARG A 110 -29.70 -12.95 9.05
CA ARG A 110 -30.45 -14.19 9.36
C ARG A 110 -29.49 -15.37 9.51
N ARG A 111 -29.86 -16.38 10.31
CA ARG A 111 -28.97 -17.52 10.61
C ARG A 111 -28.41 -18.19 9.35
N HIS A 112 -29.27 -18.49 8.39
CA HIS A 112 -28.86 -19.14 7.14
C HIS A 112 -27.95 -18.24 6.30
N GLU A 113 -28.27 -16.95 6.20
CA GLU A 113 -27.48 -15.97 5.47
C GLU A 113 -26.09 -15.78 6.09
N ALA A 114 -26.01 -15.70 7.42
CA ALA A 114 -24.75 -15.63 8.15
C ALA A 114 -23.88 -16.89 7.97
N ASP A 115 -24.48 -18.08 7.94
CA ASP A 115 -23.75 -19.34 7.65
C ASP A 115 -23.15 -19.32 6.24
N CYS A 116 -23.96 -18.97 5.23
CA CYS A 116 -23.51 -18.87 3.84
C CYS A 116 -22.37 -17.85 3.68
N LEU A 117 -22.51 -16.64 4.25
CA LEU A 117 -21.50 -15.59 4.16
C LEU A 117 -20.22 -15.95 4.92
N ALA A 118 -20.32 -16.51 6.14
CA ALA A 118 -19.15 -16.92 6.90
C ALA A 118 -18.33 -18.00 6.18
N ARG A 119 -18.99 -18.98 5.54
CA ARG A 119 -18.31 -19.96 4.68
C ARG A 119 -17.64 -19.28 3.48
N GLN A 120 -18.32 -18.32 2.87
CA GLN A 120 -17.78 -17.60 1.72
C GLN A 120 -16.54 -16.78 2.09
N TYR A 121 -16.53 -16.11 3.24
CA TYR A 121 -15.35 -15.33 3.69
C TYR A 121 -14.15 -16.24 3.93
N VAL A 122 -14.31 -17.32 4.70
CA VAL A 122 -13.21 -18.28 4.94
C VAL A 122 -12.66 -18.87 3.64
N GLN A 123 -13.53 -19.17 2.67
CA GLN A 123 -13.09 -19.66 1.36
C GLN A 123 -12.37 -18.59 0.52
N ARG A 124 -12.78 -17.32 0.63
CA ARG A 124 -12.08 -16.21 -0.03
C ARG A 124 -10.70 -15.98 0.58
N ASP A 125 -10.58 -16.00 1.91
CA ASP A 125 -9.31 -15.83 2.60
C ASP A 125 -8.36 -16.98 2.25
N TYR A 126 -8.87 -18.22 2.23
CA TYR A 126 -8.11 -19.38 1.75
C TYR A 126 -7.65 -19.20 0.30
N ALA A 127 -8.56 -18.84 -0.61
CA ALA A 127 -8.22 -18.67 -2.02
C ALA A 127 -7.17 -17.56 -2.22
N ARG A 128 -7.30 -16.45 -1.51
CA ARG A 128 -6.35 -15.33 -1.52
C ARG A 128 -4.98 -15.79 -1.00
N ALA A 129 -4.92 -16.50 0.13
CA ALA A 129 -3.68 -17.02 0.70
C ALA A 129 -3.01 -18.08 -0.19
N ALA A 130 -3.82 -18.91 -0.86
CA ALA A 130 -3.35 -19.96 -1.73
C ALA A 130 -2.72 -19.42 -3.02
N SER A 131 -3.25 -18.32 -3.59
CA SER A 131 -2.73 -17.71 -4.82
C SER A 131 -1.58 -16.71 -4.61
N MET A 132 -1.22 -16.41 -3.36
CA MET A 132 -0.12 -15.49 -3.05
C MET A 132 1.23 -16.08 -3.51
N GLY A 133 1.99 -15.34 -4.30
CA GLY A 133 3.22 -15.76 -4.96
C GLY A 133 3.03 -16.27 -6.38
N ASP A 134 1.80 -16.58 -6.79
CA ASP A 134 1.46 -16.98 -8.17
C ASP A 134 0.85 -15.79 -8.94
N ASP A 135 -0.31 -15.30 -8.49
CA ASP A 135 -1.08 -14.25 -9.19
C ASP A 135 -0.91 -12.86 -8.56
N TRP A 136 -0.51 -12.81 -7.29
CA TRP A 136 -0.32 -11.58 -6.53
C TRP A 136 0.73 -11.78 -5.44
N GLY A 137 1.33 -10.70 -4.96
CA GLY A 137 2.24 -10.73 -3.83
C GLY A 137 2.20 -9.43 -3.06
N PHE A 138 3.09 -9.29 -2.10
CA PHE A 138 3.30 -8.01 -1.44
C PHE A 138 4.46 -7.27 -2.09
N ILE A 139 4.33 -5.96 -2.12
CA ILE A 139 5.31 -5.02 -2.64
C ILE A 139 5.51 -3.89 -1.63
N GLY A 140 6.62 -3.18 -1.78
CA GLY A 140 6.84 -1.87 -1.20
C GLY A 140 6.92 -0.80 -2.28
N ILE A 141 6.62 0.43 -1.89
CA ILE A 141 6.94 1.63 -2.66
C ILE A 141 8.03 2.36 -1.89
N GLU A 142 9.20 2.50 -2.50
CA GLU A 142 10.29 3.33 -2.02
C GLU A 142 10.32 4.62 -2.80
N VAL A 143 10.39 5.76 -2.10
CA VAL A 143 10.60 7.08 -2.69
C VAL A 143 11.96 7.60 -2.30
N THR A 144 12.72 8.04 -3.29
CA THR A 144 14.00 8.71 -3.11
C THR A 144 13.93 10.13 -3.67
N VAL A 145 14.55 11.06 -2.96
CA VAL A 145 14.57 12.49 -3.32
C VAL A 145 16.02 12.92 -3.48
N SER A 146 16.37 13.48 -4.64
CA SER A 146 17.73 13.89 -4.99
C SER A 146 17.83 15.28 -5.58
N VAL A 147 19.04 15.83 -5.56
CA VAL A 147 19.44 17.03 -6.31
C VAL A 147 20.75 16.72 -7.04
N ILE A 148 20.75 16.77 -8.37
CA ILE A 148 21.92 16.51 -9.22
C ILE A 148 22.52 15.13 -8.87
N GLY A 149 21.66 14.11 -8.75
CA GLY A 149 22.04 12.73 -8.42
C GLY A 149 22.52 12.49 -6.98
N VAL A 150 22.55 13.50 -6.11
CA VAL A 150 22.83 13.32 -4.68
C VAL A 150 21.52 13.09 -3.95
N ILE A 151 21.36 11.92 -3.33
CA ILE A 151 20.16 11.60 -2.55
C ILE A 151 20.20 12.34 -1.22
N LEU A 152 19.12 13.03 -0.91
CA LEU A 152 18.98 13.89 0.27
C LEU A 152 17.88 13.43 1.22
N GLY A 153 16.90 12.67 0.75
CA GLY A 153 15.85 12.09 1.60
C GLY A 153 15.27 10.81 1.01
N ARG A 154 14.69 9.97 1.87
CA ARG A 154 14.08 8.69 1.48
C ARG A 154 12.90 8.36 2.38
N ASN A 155 11.88 7.73 1.83
CA ASN A 155 10.82 7.12 2.61
C ASN A 155 10.27 5.89 1.90
N SER A 156 9.64 4.97 2.62
CA SER A 156 9.09 3.74 2.03
C SER A 156 7.86 3.25 2.78
N LEU A 157 6.91 2.66 2.05
CA LEU A 157 5.78 1.91 2.61
C LEU A 157 5.77 0.50 2.04
N TRP A 158 5.66 -0.49 2.92
CA TRP A 158 5.69 -1.93 2.59
C TRP A 158 4.35 -2.60 2.93
N GLY A 159 4.18 -3.87 2.56
CA GLY A 159 2.93 -4.61 2.80
C GLY A 159 1.76 -4.19 1.91
N ILE A 160 2.05 -3.66 0.71
CA ILE A 160 1.04 -3.29 -0.28
C ILE A 160 0.76 -4.51 -1.18
N GLU A 161 -0.50 -4.83 -1.43
CA GLU A 161 -0.85 -5.89 -2.38
C GLU A 161 -0.51 -5.46 -3.82
N SER A 162 0.19 -6.30 -4.57
CA SER A 162 0.69 -5.99 -5.92
C SER A 162 -0.42 -5.73 -6.94
N ASP A 163 -1.65 -6.15 -6.65
CA ASP A 163 -2.85 -5.94 -7.48
C ASP A 163 -3.70 -4.73 -7.05
N ALA A 164 -3.19 -3.88 -6.14
CA ALA A 164 -3.84 -2.61 -5.77
C ALA A 164 -3.91 -1.58 -6.92
N GLY A 165 -3.02 -1.72 -7.91
CA GLY A 165 -3.01 -0.94 -9.16
C GLY A 165 -2.35 0.44 -9.06
N GLU A 166 -2.01 1.01 -10.22
CA GLU A 166 -1.22 2.25 -10.34
C GLU A 166 -1.84 3.47 -9.67
N GLY A 167 -3.17 3.53 -9.56
CA GLY A 167 -3.86 4.61 -8.85
C GLY A 167 -3.48 4.64 -7.37
N TYR A 168 -3.49 3.47 -6.71
CA TYR A 168 -3.07 3.34 -5.32
C TYR A 168 -1.56 3.55 -5.16
N PHE A 169 -0.75 3.09 -6.12
CA PHE A 169 0.70 3.32 -6.10
C PHE A 169 1.03 4.81 -6.20
N THR A 170 0.34 5.53 -7.07
CA THR A 170 0.48 6.97 -7.23
C THR A 170 0.10 7.72 -5.96
N GLU A 171 -1.05 7.40 -5.37
CA GLU A 171 -1.47 8.00 -4.10
C GLU A 171 -0.44 7.74 -3.00
N THR A 172 0.02 6.50 -2.86
CA THR A 172 1.01 6.11 -1.86
C THR A 172 2.33 6.84 -2.06
N ALA A 173 2.87 6.83 -3.28
CA ALA A 173 4.13 7.48 -3.62
C ALA A 173 4.09 8.98 -3.31
N ARG A 174 3.00 9.66 -3.68
CA ARG A 174 2.80 11.09 -3.38
C ARG A 174 2.72 11.36 -1.88
N ASN A 175 1.99 10.52 -1.15
CA ASN A 175 1.84 10.69 0.30
C ASN A 175 3.20 10.54 1.02
N ILE A 176 3.98 9.50 0.71
CA ILE A 176 5.28 9.28 1.37
C ILE A 176 6.37 10.24 0.88
N ALA A 177 6.24 10.80 -0.32
CA ALA A 177 7.16 11.80 -0.85
C ALA A 177 7.14 13.10 -0.03
N VAL A 178 6.02 13.44 0.63
CA VAL A 178 5.93 14.64 1.49
C VAL A 178 7.01 14.61 2.57
N ASP A 179 7.13 13.49 3.28
CA ASP A 179 8.10 13.32 4.36
C ASP A 179 9.53 13.21 3.80
N ALA A 180 9.73 12.50 2.69
CA ALA A 180 11.05 12.38 2.05
C ALA A 180 11.57 13.74 1.53
N ILE A 181 10.69 14.60 1.03
CA ILE A 181 11.03 15.96 0.60
C ILE A 181 11.36 16.84 1.80
N GLU A 182 10.66 16.68 2.93
CA GLU A 182 10.99 17.44 4.14
C GLU A 182 12.38 17.07 4.67
N GLU A 183 12.70 15.78 4.77
CA GLU A 183 14.05 15.30 5.08
C GLU A 183 15.09 15.88 4.10
N ALA A 184 14.78 15.87 2.80
CA ALA A 184 15.68 16.41 1.78
C ALA A 184 15.93 17.91 1.93
N LYS A 185 14.94 18.70 2.36
CA LYS A 185 15.11 20.13 2.65
C LYS A 185 16.05 20.35 3.83
N GLU A 186 15.83 19.65 4.94
CA GLU A 186 16.68 19.73 6.13
C GLU A 186 18.12 19.37 5.76
N ARG A 187 18.31 18.26 5.03
CA ARG A 187 19.64 17.81 4.61
C ARG A 187 20.34 18.80 3.67
N ARG A 188 19.58 19.45 2.77
CA ARG A 188 20.11 20.49 1.89
C ARG A 188 20.62 21.69 2.69
N GLU A 189 19.89 22.13 3.70
CA GLU A 189 20.27 23.25 4.56
C GLU A 189 21.55 22.96 5.35
N GLU A 190 21.68 21.75 5.90
CA GLU A 190 22.89 21.30 6.58
C GLU A 190 24.12 21.36 5.66
N ILE A 191 24.02 20.78 4.46
CA ILE A 191 25.14 20.74 3.49
C ILE A 191 25.53 22.17 3.08
N CYS A 192 24.56 23.04 2.82
CA CYS A 192 24.81 24.45 2.53
C CYS A 192 25.53 25.16 3.69
N GLY A 193 25.10 24.89 4.94
CA GLY A 193 25.74 25.42 6.14
C GLY A 193 27.21 24.98 6.28
N GLU A 194 27.48 23.69 6.08
CA GLU A 194 28.84 23.13 6.13
C GLU A 194 29.76 23.73 5.06
N LEU A 195 29.28 23.88 3.83
CA LEU A 195 30.05 24.46 2.73
C LEU A 195 30.36 25.94 2.98
N CYS A 196 29.39 26.70 3.49
CA CYS A 196 29.58 28.09 3.88
C CYS A 196 30.60 28.24 5.02
N ALA A 197 30.57 27.35 6.02
CA ALA A 197 31.52 27.37 7.12
C ALA A 197 32.95 27.06 6.66
N LYS A 198 33.13 26.07 5.77
CA LYS A 198 34.43 25.71 5.20
C LYS A 198 35.03 26.80 4.31
N ASN A 199 34.18 27.55 3.61
CA ASN A 199 34.60 28.60 2.69
C ASN A 199 34.74 29.98 3.34
N ARG A 200 34.58 30.11 4.66
CA ARG A 200 34.81 31.38 5.36
C ARG A 200 36.33 31.66 5.38
N PRO A 201 36.83 32.73 4.74
CA PRO A 201 38.25 33.03 4.74
C PRO A 201 38.74 33.19 6.18
N GLN A 202 39.86 32.53 6.52
CA GLN A 202 40.61 32.84 7.73
C GLN A 202 41.07 34.28 7.61
N LEU A 203 40.31 35.20 8.21
CA LEU A 203 40.76 36.55 8.48
C LEU A 203 41.78 36.44 9.62
N ASP A 204 43.01 36.07 9.25
CA ASP A 204 44.15 36.10 10.16
C ASP A 204 44.40 37.55 10.56
N SER A 205 44.35 37.75 11.88
CA SER A 205 44.66 38.95 12.66
C SER A 205 46.14 39.30 12.66
#